data_AF-A0A0L7KRX7-F1
#
_entry.id   AF-A0A0L7KRX7-F1
#
_cell.length_a   1.000
_cell.length_b   1.000
_cell.length_c   1.000
_cell.angle_alpha   90.00
_cell.angle_beta   90.00
_cell.angle_gamma   90.00
#
_symmetry.space_group_name_H-M   'P 1'
#
loop_
_entity.id
_entity.type
_entity.pdbx_description
1 polymer ?
#
loop_
_entity_poly.entity_id
_entity_poly.type
_entity_poly.pdbx_seq_one_letter_code
_entity_poly.pdbx_strand_id
1 'polypeptide(L)'
;MAEGSSFQETMTETMGAEEILNIYKANYVKVRKLIDEDSKNDPANDPHLSKYKAKEILCAMKVNLLKHTASEKLFKGNRLEAMLGAVLLNIGIIDIDTDDLTSSDSVLSEAVTILAPYSSKPEIVITLIEVYNNLVKDSDGKMPVKLECDFIRPVATAHVLIAKHSSKKIAFNKTMQLEYMVKSYESFQAAVDMCERYEDAAAMMKDELSSYKEMVDTLPLKIKTLLAELAA
;
A
#
# COMPACT_ATOMS: atom_id res chain seq x y z
N MET A 1 -9.62 -56.16 19.00
CA MET A 1 -10.62 -55.15 18.61
C MET A 1 -9.89 -53.83 18.46
N ALA A 2 -9.33 -53.64 17.27
CA ALA A 2 -8.72 -52.40 16.82
C ALA A 2 -9.71 -51.72 15.86
N GLU A 3 -9.45 -50.46 15.55
CA GLU A 3 -10.08 -49.66 14.48
C GLU A 3 -11.42 -49.02 14.84
N GLY A 4 -11.34 -47.85 15.48
CA GLY A 4 -12.49 -46.96 15.63
C GLY A 4 -12.16 -45.51 15.96
N SER A 5 -10.88 -45.13 16.05
CA SER A 5 -10.47 -43.79 16.53
C SER A 5 -9.55 -43.03 15.57
N SER A 6 -9.34 -43.53 14.34
CA SER A 6 -8.38 -42.95 13.39
C SER A 6 -9.02 -42.24 12.17
N PHE A 7 -10.35 -42.13 12.11
CA PHE A 7 -11.04 -41.70 10.88
C PHE A 7 -11.64 -40.28 10.92
N GLN A 8 -11.39 -39.50 11.98
CA GLN A 8 -11.77 -38.07 12.01
C GLN A 8 -10.58 -37.11 11.98
N GLU A 9 -9.35 -37.62 11.83
CA GLU A 9 -8.13 -36.81 11.83
C GLU A 9 -7.49 -36.66 10.43
N THR A 10 -8.26 -36.85 9.35
CA THR A 10 -7.73 -36.83 7.98
C THR A 10 -8.70 -36.20 6.97
N MET A 11 -9.09 -34.93 7.13
CA MET A 11 -9.60 -34.09 6.01
C MET A 11 -9.31 -32.59 6.21
N THR A 12 -8.09 -32.24 6.59
CA THR A 12 -7.49 -30.96 6.20
C THR A 12 -6.52 -31.26 5.08
N GLU A 13 -7.05 -31.44 3.87
CA GLU A 13 -6.24 -31.41 2.66
C GLU A 13 -5.44 -30.10 2.67
N THR A 14 -4.12 -30.22 2.83
CA THR A 14 -3.19 -29.12 2.66
C THR A 14 -3.29 -28.66 1.21
N MET A 15 -4.14 -27.68 0.95
CA MET A 15 -4.25 -27.03 -0.35
C MET A 15 -2.88 -26.49 -0.75
N GLY A 16 -2.47 -26.77 -1.99
CA GLY A 16 -1.20 -26.29 -2.52
C GLY A 16 -1.17 -24.77 -2.66
N ALA A 17 0.02 -24.16 -2.64
CA ALA A 17 0.20 -22.72 -2.82
C ALA A 17 -0.49 -22.17 -4.09
N GLU A 18 -0.49 -22.97 -5.16
CA GLU A 18 -1.10 -22.62 -6.44
C GLU A 18 -2.63 -22.62 -6.39
N GLU A 19 -3.22 -23.59 -5.68
CA GLU A 19 -4.66 -23.68 -5.50
C GLU A 19 -5.20 -22.52 -4.65
N ILE A 20 -4.50 -22.22 -3.56
CA ILE A 20 -4.77 -21.05 -2.72
C ILE A 20 -4.67 -19.76 -3.53
N LEU A 21 -3.63 -19.61 -4.35
CA LEU A 21 -3.48 -18.45 -5.23
C LEU A 21 -4.63 -18.34 -6.24
N ASN A 22 -5.08 -19.45 -6.82
CA ASN A 22 -6.18 -19.47 -7.78
C ASN A 22 -7.50 -19.06 -7.11
N ILE A 23 -7.75 -19.51 -5.88
CA ILE A 23 -8.91 -19.08 -5.09
C ILE A 23 -8.85 -17.58 -4.81
N TYR A 24 -7.71 -17.06 -4.38
CA TYR A 24 -7.57 -15.63 -4.13
C TYR A 24 -7.75 -14.80 -5.41
N LYS A 25 -7.20 -15.24 -6.55
CA LYS A 25 -7.45 -14.59 -7.84
C LYS A 25 -8.93 -14.60 -8.20
N ALA A 26 -9.60 -15.75 -8.09
CA ALA A 26 -11.02 -15.87 -8.42
C ALA A 26 -11.90 -14.99 -7.53
N ASN A 27 -11.60 -14.94 -6.23
CA ASN A 27 -12.31 -14.07 -5.30
C ASN A 27 -12.04 -12.59 -5.59
N TYR A 28 -10.80 -12.21 -5.90
CA TYR A 28 -10.48 -10.83 -6.24
C TYR A 28 -11.15 -10.39 -7.54
N VAL A 29 -11.26 -11.26 -8.54
CA VAL A 29 -12.04 -10.98 -9.78
C VAL A 29 -13.50 -10.69 -9.46
N LYS A 30 -14.12 -11.47 -8.55
CA LYS A 30 -15.49 -11.21 -8.09
C LYS A 30 -15.60 -9.86 -7.37
N VAL A 31 -14.65 -9.54 -6.50
CA VAL A 31 -14.58 -8.25 -5.81
C VAL A 31 -14.50 -7.10 -6.82
N ARG A 32 -13.62 -7.18 -7.82
CA ARG A 32 -13.50 -6.14 -8.86
C ARG A 32 -14.77 -5.99 -9.67
N LYS A 33 -15.43 -7.10 -10.03
CA LYS A 33 -16.74 -7.02 -10.70
C LYS A 33 -17.78 -6.30 -9.84
N LEU A 34 -17.87 -6.63 -8.56
CA LEU A 34 -18.80 -5.97 -7.64
C LEU A 34 -18.55 -4.46 -7.53
N ILE A 35 -17.29 -4.05 -7.41
CA ILE A 35 -16.91 -2.64 -7.23
C ILE A 35 -16.98 -1.85 -8.54
N ASP A 36 -16.44 -2.38 -9.64
CA ASP A 36 -16.23 -1.65 -10.89
C ASP A 36 -17.46 -1.71 -11.82
N GLU A 37 -18.32 -2.73 -11.70
CA GLU A 37 -19.47 -2.97 -12.59
C GLU A 37 -20.79 -2.96 -11.83
N ASP A 38 -20.98 -3.88 -10.88
CA ASP A 38 -22.30 -4.12 -10.27
C ASP A 38 -22.76 -2.91 -9.42
N SER A 39 -21.84 -2.23 -8.74
CA SER A 39 -22.12 -1.04 -7.91
C SER A 39 -22.81 0.11 -8.66
N LYS A 40 -22.61 0.21 -9.98
CA LYS A 40 -23.27 1.23 -10.84
C LYS A 40 -24.77 1.00 -10.97
N ASN A 41 -25.23 -0.21 -10.65
CA ASN A 41 -26.62 -0.64 -10.73
C ASN A 41 -27.21 -0.91 -9.35
N ASP A 42 -26.56 -0.46 -8.27
CA ASP A 42 -27.06 -0.65 -6.92
C ASP A 42 -28.43 0.04 -6.74
N PRO A 43 -29.37 -0.58 -6.03
CA PRO A 43 -30.70 -0.01 -5.81
C PRO A 43 -30.62 1.37 -5.11
N ALA A 44 -31.52 2.30 -5.45
CA ALA A 44 -31.54 3.62 -4.84
C ALA A 44 -31.76 3.60 -3.31
N ASN A 45 -32.39 2.53 -2.79
CA ASN A 45 -32.59 2.33 -1.35
C ASN A 45 -31.39 1.67 -0.65
N ASP A 46 -30.41 1.16 -1.40
CA ASP A 46 -29.18 0.57 -0.90
C ASP A 46 -28.01 0.85 -1.88
N PRO A 47 -27.54 2.11 -1.93
CA PRO A 47 -26.63 2.60 -2.97
C PRO A 47 -25.19 2.03 -2.88
N HIS A 48 -24.89 1.22 -1.87
CA HIS A 48 -23.58 0.60 -1.66
C HIS A 48 -23.65 -0.91 -1.47
N LEU A 49 -24.79 -1.54 -1.80
CA LEU A 49 -25.02 -2.98 -1.66
C LEU A 49 -23.88 -3.84 -2.24
N SER A 50 -23.41 -3.53 -3.44
CA SER A 50 -22.34 -4.29 -4.08
C SER A 50 -20.99 -4.09 -3.39
N LYS A 51 -20.73 -2.90 -2.85
CA LYS A 51 -19.52 -2.62 -2.06
C LYS A 51 -19.53 -3.39 -0.73
N TYR A 52 -20.66 -3.48 -0.04
CA TYR A 52 -20.78 -4.30 1.17
C TYR A 52 -20.53 -5.79 0.89
N LYS A 53 -21.10 -6.34 -0.20
CA LYS A 53 -20.81 -7.73 -0.63
C LYS A 53 -19.32 -7.93 -0.97
N ALA A 54 -18.69 -6.96 -1.60
CA ALA A 54 -17.25 -7.01 -1.88
C ALA A 54 -16.44 -7.02 -0.57
N LYS A 55 -16.81 -6.19 0.40
CA LYS A 55 -16.18 -6.14 1.73
C LYS A 55 -16.28 -7.47 2.47
N GLU A 56 -17.42 -8.17 2.40
CA GLU A 56 -17.57 -9.51 3.00
C GLU A 56 -16.55 -10.51 2.44
N ILE A 57 -16.39 -10.54 1.11
CA ILE A 57 -15.40 -11.41 0.45
C ILE A 57 -13.98 -11.04 0.88
N LEU A 58 -13.66 -9.74 0.92
CA LEU A 58 -12.35 -9.25 1.34
C LEU A 58 -12.05 -9.57 2.80
N CYS A 59 -13.01 -9.43 3.71
CA CYS A 59 -12.88 -9.82 5.12
C CYS A 59 -12.59 -11.32 5.27
N ALA A 60 -13.28 -12.17 4.50
CA ALA A 60 -12.99 -13.60 4.48
C ALA A 60 -11.59 -13.90 3.93
N MET A 61 -11.13 -13.17 2.89
CA MET A 61 -9.77 -13.28 2.37
C MET A 61 -8.73 -12.86 3.42
N LYS A 62 -8.94 -11.74 4.12
CA LYS A 62 -8.08 -11.23 5.20
C LYS A 62 -7.86 -12.31 6.27
N VAL A 63 -8.95 -12.88 6.80
CA VAL A 63 -8.87 -13.91 7.85
C VAL A 63 -8.07 -15.13 7.39
N ASN A 64 -8.26 -15.57 6.14
CA ASN A 64 -7.52 -16.71 5.61
C ASN A 64 -6.04 -16.39 5.38
N LEU A 65 -5.72 -15.21 4.82
CA LEU A 65 -4.34 -14.77 4.61
C LEU A 65 -3.57 -14.64 5.93
N LEU A 66 -4.20 -14.10 6.98
CA LEU A 66 -3.60 -13.98 8.32
C LEU A 66 -3.21 -15.34 8.92
N LYS A 67 -4.01 -16.39 8.69
CA LYS A 67 -3.68 -17.75 9.12
C LYS A 67 -2.42 -18.28 8.42
N HIS A 68 -2.24 -17.93 7.14
CA HIS A 68 -1.09 -18.37 6.35
C HIS A 68 0.17 -17.54 6.62
N THR A 69 0.08 -16.25 6.95
CA THR A 69 1.25 -15.46 7.38
C THR A 69 1.81 -15.96 8.71
N ALA A 70 0.97 -16.52 9.59
CA ALA A 70 1.43 -17.17 10.82
C ALA A 70 2.01 -18.59 10.60
N SER A 71 1.76 -19.20 9.44
CA SER A 71 2.21 -20.54 9.06
C SER A 71 3.33 -20.42 8.02
N GLU A 72 4.53 -20.07 8.47
CA GLU A 72 5.70 -19.97 7.60
C GLU A 72 6.02 -21.31 6.96
N LYS A 73 5.66 -21.49 5.68
CA LYS A 73 6.26 -22.47 4.73
C LYS A 73 5.65 -22.47 3.32
N LEU A 74 4.48 -21.87 3.09
CA LEU A 74 3.76 -22.09 1.83
C LEU A 74 4.14 -21.15 0.67
N PHE A 75 4.52 -19.90 0.96
CA PHE A 75 4.91 -18.92 -0.05
C PHE A 75 6.32 -18.38 0.25
N LYS A 76 7.09 -18.10 -0.81
CA LYS A 76 8.44 -17.51 -0.68
C LYS A 76 8.34 -15.98 -0.62
N GLY A 77 9.19 -15.36 0.19
CA GLY A 77 9.32 -13.91 0.25
C GLY A 77 8.12 -13.24 0.92
N ASN A 78 7.83 -12.00 0.51
CA ASN A 78 6.84 -11.10 1.11
C ASN A 78 5.48 -11.11 0.37
N ARG A 79 5.20 -12.20 -0.35
CA ARG A 79 4.06 -12.29 -1.25
C ARG A 79 2.74 -12.32 -0.51
N LEU A 80 2.70 -12.97 0.66
CA LEU A 80 1.49 -13.03 1.48
C LEU A 80 1.17 -11.66 2.08
N GLU A 81 2.19 -10.94 2.54
CA GLU A 81 2.08 -9.58 3.07
C GLU A 81 1.59 -8.62 1.98
N ALA A 82 2.13 -8.72 0.76
CA ALA A 82 1.65 -7.95 -0.37
C ALA A 82 0.16 -8.20 -0.68
N MET A 83 -0.25 -9.48 -0.69
CA MET A 83 -1.65 -9.86 -0.90
C MET A 83 -2.56 -9.37 0.23
N LEU A 84 -2.13 -9.52 1.47
CA LEU A 84 -2.88 -9.07 2.64
C LEU A 84 -3.02 -7.55 2.67
N GLY A 85 -1.94 -6.82 2.40
CA GLY A 85 -1.98 -5.36 2.30
C GLY A 85 -2.89 -4.86 1.20
N ALA A 86 -2.93 -5.52 0.04
CA ALA A 86 -3.86 -5.18 -1.04
C ALA A 86 -5.33 -5.42 -0.63
N VAL A 87 -5.60 -6.52 0.09
CA VAL A 87 -6.95 -6.80 0.64
C VAL A 87 -7.36 -5.72 1.63
N LEU A 88 -6.48 -5.38 2.59
CA LEU A 88 -6.75 -4.34 3.59
C LEU A 88 -6.98 -2.97 2.96
N LEU A 89 -6.19 -2.59 1.96
CA LEU A 89 -6.38 -1.34 1.21
C LEU A 89 -7.78 -1.27 0.57
N ASN A 90 -8.23 -2.34 -0.09
CA ASN A 90 -9.56 -2.34 -0.71
C ASN A 90 -10.69 -2.29 0.33
N ILE A 91 -10.52 -2.92 1.51
CA ILE A 91 -11.47 -2.78 2.62
C ILE A 91 -11.52 -1.32 3.07
N GLY A 92 -10.37 -0.69 3.33
CA GLY A 92 -10.31 0.71 3.75
C GLY A 92 -10.93 1.67 2.74
N ILE A 93 -10.72 1.46 1.44
CA ILE A 93 -11.36 2.27 0.38
C ILE A 93 -12.88 2.11 0.42
N ILE A 94 -13.40 0.88 0.56
CA ILE A 94 -14.85 0.66 0.69
C ILE A 94 -15.39 1.35 1.94
N ASP A 95 -14.66 1.31 3.05
CA ASP A 95 -15.06 1.94 4.31
C ASP A 95 -15.15 3.45 4.15
N ILE A 96 -14.16 4.09 3.50
CA ILE A 96 -14.22 5.52 3.13
C ILE A 96 -15.45 5.80 2.25
N ASP A 97 -15.63 5.00 1.19
CA ASP A 97 -16.72 5.16 0.23
C ASP A 97 -18.12 4.96 0.82
N THR A 98 -18.21 4.33 2.00
CA THR A 98 -19.46 4.05 2.73
C THR A 98 -19.53 4.84 4.04
N ASP A 99 -18.73 5.90 4.16
CA ASP A 99 -18.65 6.83 5.30
C ASP A 99 -18.31 6.18 6.66
N ASP A 100 -17.70 4.98 6.67
CA ASP A 100 -17.20 4.29 7.86
C ASP A 100 -15.72 4.62 8.12
N LEU A 101 -15.43 5.89 8.39
CA LEU A 101 -14.06 6.40 8.55
C LEU A 101 -13.30 5.74 9.71
N THR A 102 -14.00 5.35 10.79
CA THR A 102 -13.36 4.70 11.94
C THR A 102 -12.84 3.31 11.58
N SER A 103 -13.65 2.51 10.87
CA SER A 103 -13.21 1.21 10.37
C SER A 103 -12.08 1.36 9.34
N SER A 104 -12.19 2.34 8.43
CA SER A 104 -11.15 2.65 7.45
C SER A 104 -9.80 2.91 8.13
N ASP A 105 -9.74 3.83 9.08
CA ASP A 105 -8.48 4.21 9.74
C ASP A 105 -7.84 3.02 10.45
N SER A 106 -8.65 2.20 11.13
CA SER A 106 -8.17 0.99 11.78
C SER A 106 -7.56 -0.01 10.79
N VAL A 107 -8.28 -0.28 9.69
CA VAL A 107 -7.86 -1.26 8.68
C VAL A 107 -6.65 -0.79 7.88
N LEU A 108 -6.58 0.50 7.51
CA LEU A 108 -5.45 1.06 6.79
C LEU A 108 -4.20 1.14 7.68
N SER A 109 -4.35 1.44 8.98
CA SER A 109 -3.24 1.39 9.95
C SER A 109 -2.70 -0.03 10.14
N GLU A 110 -3.57 -1.04 10.11
CA GLU A 110 -3.17 -2.45 10.08
C GLU A 110 -2.37 -2.77 8.81
N ALA A 111 -2.80 -2.27 7.64
CA ALA A 111 -2.07 -2.44 6.38
C ALA A 111 -0.67 -1.82 6.44
N VAL A 112 -0.52 -0.62 7.03
CA VAL A 112 0.79 0.00 7.25
C VAL A 112 1.69 -0.88 8.11
N THR A 113 1.16 -1.43 9.21
CA THR A 113 1.93 -2.29 10.13
C THR A 113 2.52 -3.51 9.41
N ILE A 114 1.76 -4.10 8.49
CA ILE A 114 2.16 -5.28 7.71
C ILE A 114 3.15 -4.92 6.59
N LEU A 115 2.91 -3.81 5.88
CA LEU A 115 3.64 -3.47 4.66
C LEU A 115 4.92 -2.65 4.90
N ALA A 116 4.97 -1.80 5.93
CA ALA A 116 6.08 -0.90 6.19
C ALA A 116 7.46 -1.59 6.30
N PRO A 117 7.61 -2.77 6.94
CA PRO A 117 8.89 -3.49 7.00
C PRO A 117 9.46 -3.86 5.60
N TYR A 118 8.60 -3.95 4.60
CA TYR A 118 8.95 -4.34 3.23
C TYR A 118 8.78 -3.20 2.22
N SER A 119 8.72 -1.96 2.68
CA SER A 119 8.41 -0.76 1.88
C SER A 119 9.28 -0.53 0.63
N SER A 120 10.46 -1.15 0.55
CA SER A 120 11.36 -1.07 -0.62
C SER A 120 11.15 -2.18 -1.65
N LYS A 121 10.20 -3.09 -1.43
CA LYS A 121 9.97 -4.26 -2.27
C LYS A 121 8.95 -3.94 -3.36
N PRO A 122 9.20 -4.32 -4.62
CA PRO A 122 8.36 -3.89 -5.75
C PRO A 122 6.91 -4.37 -5.64
N GLU A 123 6.67 -5.51 -4.98
CA GLU A 123 5.33 -6.06 -4.75
C GLU A 123 4.50 -5.25 -3.73
N ILE A 124 5.15 -4.38 -2.94
CA ILE A 124 4.56 -3.72 -1.77
C ILE A 124 4.55 -2.20 -1.88
N VAL A 125 5.59 -1.61 -2.47
CA VAL A 125 5.83 -0.16 -2.45
C VAL A 125 4.63 0.64 -3.00
N ILE A 126 3.99 0.16 -4.07
CA ILE A 126 2.83 0.82 -4.68
C ILE A 126 1.63 0.79 -3.74
N THR A 127 1.28 -0.41 -3.24
CA THR A 127 0.16 -0.58 -2.30
C THR A 127 0.36 0.25 -1.04
N LEU A 128 1.58 0.31 -0.51
CA LEU A 128 1.87 1.10 0.70
C LEU A 128 1.73 2.61 0.44
N ILE A 129 2.13 3.10 -0.73
CA ILE A 129 1.89 4.50 -1.13
C ILE A 129 0.38 4.76 -1.20
N GLU A 130 -0.40 3.85 -1.77
CA GLU A 130 -1.86 3.99 -1.86
C GLU A 130 -2.54 3.97 -0.48
N VAL A 131 -2.08 3.12 0.44
CA VAL A 131 -2.57 3.10 1.84
C VAL A 131 -2.34 4.46 2.49
N TYR A 132 -1.11 4.98 2.43
CA TYR A 132 -0.81 6.29 3.01
C TYR A 132 -1.59 7.42 2.35
N ASN A 133 -1.80 7.37 1.03
CA ASN A 133 -2.60 8.37 0.34
C ASN A 133 -4.06 8.36 0.80
N ASN A 134 -4.64 7.20 1.13
CA ASN A 134 -6.03 7.13 1.59
C ASN A 134 -6.21 7.49 3.07
N LEU A 135 -5.19 7.27 3.91
CA LEU A 135 -5.20 7.71 5.31
C LEU A 135 -5.25 9.23 5.47
N VAL A 136 -4.88 9.98 4.44
CA VAL A 136 -4.66 11.43 4.55
C VAL A 136 -5.55 12.24 3.62
N LYS A 137 -6.53 11.62 2.97
CA LYS A 137 -7.50 12.38 2.18
C LYS A 137 -8.53 13.04 3.10
N ASP A 138 -8.89 14.27 2.80
CA ASP A 138 -10.07 14.92 3.35
C ASP A 138 -11.36 14.31 2.75
N SER A 139 -12.52 14.76 3.24
CA SER A 139 -13.84 14.33 2.76
C SER A 139 -14.07 14.53 1.26
N ASP A 140 -13.27 15.37 0.60
CA ASP A 140 -13.32 15.64 -0.84
C ASP A 140 -12.28 14.83 -1.63
N GLY A 141 -11.56 13.91 -0.98
CA GLY A 141 -10.52 13.08 -1.60
C GLY A 141 -9.22 13.83 -1.91
N LYS A 142 -9.03 15.04 -1.35
CA LYS A 142 -7.83 15.86 -1.53
C LYS A 142 -6.91 15.77 -0.32
N MET A 143 -5.65 16.10 -0.51
CA MET A 143 -4.72 16.24 0.61
C MET A 143 -5.11 17.49 1.42
N PRO A 144 -5.33 17.38 2.75
CA PRO A 144 -5.71 18.48 3.60
C PRO A 144 -4.58 19.52 3.67
N VAL A 145 -4.97 20.79 3.78
CA VAL A 145 -4.04 21.93 3.86
C VAL A 145 -3.19 21.88 5.13
N LYS A 146 -3.68 21.20 6.18
CA LYS A 146 -2.99 20.96 7.44
C LYS A 146 -3.13 19.49 7.80
N LEU A 147 -2.02 18.80 7.98
CA LEU A 147 -1.97 17.42 8.45
C LEU A 147 -1.92 17.41 9.99
N GLU A 148 -2.68 16.51 10.60
CA GLU A 148 -2.52 16.20 12.03
C GLU A 148 -1.21 15.43 12.25
N CYS A 149 -0.64 15.52 13.46
CA CYS A 149 0.68 14.96 13.76
C CYS A 149 0.79 13.47 13.39
N ASP A 150 -0.28 12.71 13.60
CA ASP A 150 -0.34 11.27 13.35
C ASP A 150 -0.19 10.93 11.86
N PHE A 151 -0.53 11.86 10.96
CA PHE A 151 -0.45 11.67 9.51
C PHE A 151 0.85 12.21 8.89
N ILE A 152 1.61 13.05 9.59
CA ILE A 152 2.81 13.66 9.00
C ILE A 152 3.85 12.61 8.63
N ARG A 153 4.12 11.66 9.53
CA ARG A 153 5.08 10.57 9.28
C ARG A 153 4.63 9.65 8.14
N PRO A 154 3.37 9.17 8.10
CA PRO A 154 2.79 8.51 6.94
C PRO A 154 3.04 9.22 5.60
N VAL A 155 2.72 10.51 5.49
CA VAL A 155 2.87 11.27 4.24
C VAL A 155 4.33 11.47 3.86
N ALA A 156 5.18 11.87 4.82
CA ALA A 156 6.60 12.00 4.60
C ALA A 156 7.23 10.66 4.15
N THR A 157 6.78 9.55 4.74
CA THR A 157 7.20 8.20 4.33
C THR A 157 6.75 7.88 2.91
N ALA A 158 5.50 8.16 2.54
CA ALA A 158 5.01 7.94 1.18
C ALA A 158 5.85 8.71 0.14
N HIS A 159 6.16 9.98 0.41
CA HIS A 159 7.04 10.79 -0.44
C HIS A 159 8.44 10.20 -0.57
N VAL A 160 9.04 9.73 0.52
CA VAL A 160 10.33 9.04 0.49
C VAL A 160 10.27 7.75 -0.33
N LEU A 161 9.18 6.98 -0.24
CA LEU A 161 9.02 5.76 -1.02
C LEU A 161 8.88 6.06 -2.52
N ILE A 162 8.13 7.10 -2.89
CA ILE A 162 8.06 7.59 -4.27
C ILE A 162 9.45 8.01 -4.75
N ALA A 163 10.22 8.70 -3.92
CA ALA A 163 11.56 9.14 -4.26
C ALA A 163 12.52 7.97 -4.50
N LYS A 164 12.55 7.02 -3.55
CA LYS A 164 13.35 5.79 -3.63
C LYS A 164 12.93 4.90 -4.80
N HIS A 165 11.64 4.85 -5.13
CA HIS A 165 11.15 4.11 -6.28
C HIS A 165 11.60 4.77 -7.60
N SER A 166 11.40 6.08 -7.73
CA SER A 166 11.75 6.85 -8.92
C SER A 166 13.25 6.76 -9.24
N SER A 167 14.11 6.84 -8.23
CA SER A 167 15.57 6.74 -8.40
C SER A 167 16.07 5.35 -8.84
N LYS A 168 15.25 4.29 -8.70
CA LYS A 168 15.58 2.92 -9.13
C LYS A 168 15.02 2.56 -10.50
N LYS A 169 14.22 3.42 -11.13
CA LYS A 169 13.63 3.14 -12.45
C LYS A 169 14.72 3.14 -13.52
N ILE A 170 14.66 2.14 -14.41
CA ILE A 170 15.55 2.07 -15.58
C ILE A 170 15.09 3.09 -16.61
N ALA A 171 15.97 4.00 -16.98
CA ALA A 171 15.73 4.98 -18.03
C ALA A 171 16.35 4.51 -19.36
N PHE A 172 15.58 4.57 -20.45
CA PHE A 172 16.05 4.18 -21.79
C PHE A 172 16.67 5.35 -22.58
N ASN A 173 16.46 6.58 -22.12
CA ASN A 173 17.06 7.79 -22.68
C ASN A 173 17.25 8.86 -21.58
N LYS A 174 18.04 9.89 -21.90
CA LYS A 174 18.37 10.98 -20.97
C LYS A 174 17.15 11.80 -20.52
N THR A 175 16.12 11.95 -21.36
CA THR A 175 14.88 12.66 -21.00
C THR A 175 14.10 11.92 -19.91
N MET A 176 13.95 10.60 -20.03
CA MET A 176 13.32 9.78 -18.99
C MET A 176 14.15 9.75 -17.71
N GLN A 177 15.48 9.68 -17.84
CA GLN A 177 16.38 9.74 -16.69
C GLN A 177 16.20 11.05 -15.93
N LEU A 178 16.09 12.17 -16.65
CA LEU A 178 15.82 13.48 -16.09
C LEU A 178 14.47 13.52 -15.37
N GLU A 179 13.41 13.02 -15.98
CA GLU A 179 12.07 12.94 -15.37
C GLU A 179 12.10 12.17 -14.04
N TYR A 180 12.75 11.00 -14.02
CA TYR A 180 12.83 10.17 -12.81
C TYR A 180 13.67 10.83 -11.72
N MET A 181 14.74 11.51 -12.09
CA MET A 181 15.57 12.26 -11.15
C MET A 181 14.86 13.48 -10.57
N VAL A 182 14.15 14.25 -11.41
CA VAL A 182 13.33 15.38 -10.96
C VAL A 182 12.25 14.88 -10.00
N LYS A 183 11.52 13.82 -10.38
CA LYS A 183 10.49 13.23 -9.51
C LYS A 183 11.06 12.74 -8.19
N SER A 184 12.25 12.14 -8.21
CA SER A 184 12.95 11.70 -7.00
C SER A 184 13.32 12.89 -6.11
N TYR A 185 13.83 13.98 -6.70
CA TYR A 185 14.20 15.19 -5.98
C TYR A 185 12.99 15.85 -5.33
N GLU A 186 11.95 16.15 -6.11
CA GLU A 186 10.71 16.79 -5.62
C GLU A 186 10.09 15.99 -4.47
N SER A 187 10.14 14.66 -4.55
CA SER A 187 9.57 13.79 -3.53
C SER A 187 10.42 13.77 -2.25
N PHE A 188 11.76 13.77 -2.35
CA PHE A 188 12.61 13.94 -1.15
C PHE A 188 12.46 15.33 -0.53
N GLN A 189 12.41 16.39 -1.36
CA GLN A 189 12.22 17.75 -0.89
C GLN A 189 10.92 17.90 -0.11
N ALA A 190 9.80 17.39 -0.65
CA ALA A 190 8.52 17.41 0.05
C ALA A 190 8.57 16.73 1.43
N ALA A 191 9.28 15.59 1.55
CA ALA A 191 9.47 14.90 2.82
C ALA A 191 10.30 15.72 3.81
N VAL A 192 11.39 16.35 3.36
CA VAL A 192 12.23 17.23 4.20
C VAL A 192 11.44 18.45 4.65
N ASP A 193 10.74 19.13 3.74
CA ASP A 193 9.94 20.32 4.04
C ASP A 193 8.85 20.03 5.08
N MET A 194 8.23 18.86 5.01
CA MET A 194 7.25 18.42 6.02
C MET A 194 7.90 18.19 7.38
N CYS A 195 9.04 17.47 7.43
CA CYS A 195 9.74 17.25 8.69
C CYS A 195 10.24 18.57 9.31
N GLU A 196 10.69 19.53 8.51
CA GLU A 196 11.14 20.83 9.02
C GLU A 196 9.99 21.74 9.47
N ARG A 197 8.83 21.63 8.84
CA ARG A 197 7.63 22.39 9.22
C ARG A 197 7.01 21.91 10.53
N TYR A 198 7.23 20.65 10.89
CA TYR A 198 6.61 20.02 12.06
C TYR A 198 7.65 19.31 12.93
N GLU A 199 8.02 19.93 14.05
CA GLU A 199 9.10 19.45 14.95
C GLU A 199 8.89 18.00 15.42
N ASP A 200 7.64 17.61 15.71
CA ASP A 200 7.30 16.23 16.11
C ASP A 200 7.65 15.22 15.01
N ALA A 201 7.44 15.58 13.74
CA ALA A 201 7.77 14.73 12.60
C ALA A 201 9.29 14.60 12.40
N ALA A 202 10.03 15.71 12.55
CA ALA A 202 11.49 15.68 12.55
C ALA A 202 12.04 14.78 13.67
N ALA A 203 11.43 14.81 14.87
CA ALA A 203 11.86 13.97 15.98
C ALA A 203 11.63 12.47 15.72
N MET A 204 10.50 12.12 15.09
CA MET A 204 10.14 10.73 14.77
C MET A 204 10.89 10.13 13.57
N MET A 205 11.42 10.96 12.68
CA MET A 205 12.16 10.55 11.47
C MET A 205 13.63 10.99 11.50
N LYS A 206 14.15 11.32 12.69
CA LYS A 206 15.47 11.93 12.87
C LYS A 206 16.61 11.09 12.27
N ASP A 207 16.49 9.77 12.36
CA ASP A 207 17.53 8.83 11.93
C ASP A 207 17.61 8.80 10.40
N GLU A 208 16.47 8.95 9.70
CA GLU A 208 16.41 8.94 8.25
C GLU A 208 16.48 10.33 7.60
N LEU A 209 16.12 11.39 8.33
CA LEU A 209 16.05 12.76 7.81
C LEU A 209 17.40 13.26 7.28
N SER A 210 18.50 12.89 7.95
CA SER A 210 19.85 13.21 7.49
C SER A 210 20.14 12.68 6.08
N SER A 211 19.74 11.43 5.80
CA SER A 211 19.86 10.82 4.48
C SER A 211 18.99 11.50 3.42
N TYR A 212 17.79 11.96 3.80
CA TYR A 212 16.92 12.66 2.86
C TYR A 212 17.47 14.04 2.48
N LYS A 213 18.02 14.76 3.45
CA LYS A 213 18.69 16.05 3.23
C LYS A 213 19.90 15.92 2.31
N GLU A 214 20.72 14.89 2.50
CA GLU A 214 21.85 14.60 1.60
C GLU A 214 21.38 14.37 0.15
N MET A 215 20.27 13.66 -0.04
CA MET A 215 19.67 13.45 -1.35
C MET A 215 19.15 14.76 -1.97
N VAL A 216 18.52 15.62 -1.16
CA VAL A 216 18.05 16.96 -1.57
C VAL A 216 19.22 17.86 -1.99
N ASP A 217 20.37 17.77 -1.33
CA ASP A 217 21.55 18.56 -1.69
C ASP A 217 22.24 18.02 -2.96
N THR A 218 22.22 16.69 -3.15
CA THR A 218 22.99 16.04 -4.21
C THR A 218 22.25 15.98 -5.55
N LEU A 219 20.94 15.68 -5.54
CA LEU A 219 20.17 15.46 -6.77
C LEU A 219 20.09 16.69 -7.69
N PRO A 220 19.92 17.94 -7.21
CA PRO A 220 19.90 19.13 -8.06
C PRO A 220 21.16 19.30 -8.91
N LEU A 221 22.33 18.97 -8.34
CA LEU A 221 23.61 19.03 -9.06
C LEU A 221 23.61 18.06 -10.24
N LYS A 222 23.17 16.82 -10.00
CA LYS A 222 23.08 15.79 -11.05
C LYS A 222 22.03 16.14 -12.11
N ILE A 223 20.88 16.70 -11.70
CA ILE A 223 19.82 17.19 -12.61
C ILE A 223 20.38 18.28 -13.53
N LYS A 224 21.11 19.25 -12.98
CA LYS A 224 21.74 20.34 -13.75
C LYS A 224 22.73 19.80 -14.78
N THR A 225 23.56 18.82 -14.40
CA THR A 225 24.49 18.16 -15.32
C THR A 225 23.74 17.49 -16.48
N LEU A 226 22.71 16.71 -16.18
CA LEU A 226 21.93 16.00 -17.20
C LEU A 226 21.17 16.94 -18.15
N LEU A 227 20.67 18.07 -17.63
CA LEU A 227 20.07 19.13 -18.44
C LEU A 227 21.07 19.74 -19.42
N ALA A 228 22.29 20.02 -18.97
CA ALA A 228 23.34 20.56 -19.84
C ALA A 228 23.71 19.57 -20.96
N GLU A 229 23.76 18.27 -20.66
CA GLU A 229 24.00 17.21 -21.64
C GLU A 229 22.87 17.03 -22.67
N LEU A 230 21.63 17.40 -22.32
CA LEU A 230 20.48 17.35 -23.24
C LEU A 230 20.40 18.59 -24.14
N ALA A 231 21.05 19.68 -23.75
CA ALA A 231 21.10 20.93 -24.50
C ALA A 231 22.29 21.02 -25.48
N ALA A 232 23.20 20.04 -25.43
CA ALA A 232 24.38 19.90 -26.30
C ALA A 232 24.09 18.95 -27.46
#